data_AF-A0A2U1QGF1-F1
#
_entry.id   AF-A0A2U1QGF1-F1
#
_cell.length_a   1.000
_cell.length_b   1.000
_cell.length_c   1.000
_cell.angle_alpha   90.00
_cell.angle_beta   90.00
_cell.angle_gamma   90.00
#
_symmetry.space_group_name_H-M   'P 1'
#
loop_
_entity.id
_entity.type
_entity.pdbx_description
1 polymer ?
#
loop_
_entity_poly.entity_id
_entity_poly.type
_entity_poly.pdbx_seq_one_letter_code
_entity_poly.pdbx_strand_id
1 'polypeptide(L)'
;MTPPEKKWLLTLFIAAFISLLLFISSMYGFTSYTHNKPYAAVHRGPNYPPSFAYYISGSRGDVDRVFRLLLAVYHPRNRYLLHIGTEGSEDERLRLSGLVRSVGVIRAFGNVDVIGKPDAMTYMGASNVAASLRAAAIFLKVGGDWDWFVTLSAADYPLLTQDDLAHAFSSISRDANFIDHTSELGWKEDQRIRPIVVDPGLYLARRTQIFRATEKRPMPNAFKVFTGKVSFPLLISVGDSEPSIS
;
A
#
# COMPACT_ATOMS: atom_id res chain seq x y z
N MET A 1 12.43 55.92 -48.47
CA MET A 1 11.02 55.62 -48.18
C MET A 1 10.93 54.12 -47.84
N THR A 2 10.98 53.75 -46.56
CA THR A 2 10.91 52.35 -46.11
C THR A 2 9.53 52.10 -45.50
N PRO A 3 8.77 51.09 -45.96
CA PRO A 3 7.36 50.97 -45.61
C PRO A 3 7.16 50.56 -44.13
N PRO A 4 6.10 51.07 -43.46
CA PRO A 4 5.84 50.86 -42.03
C PRO A 4 5.27 49.47 -41.68
N GLU A 5 5.40 48.48 -42.55
CA GLU A 5 4.64 47.22 -42.49
C GLU A 5 5.20 46.17 -41.51
N LYS A 6 6.40 46.37 -40.96
CA LYS A 6 7.07 45.35 -40.12
C LYS A 6 6.72 45.42 -38.62
N LYS A 7 6.14 46.52 -38.16
CA LYS A 7 5.85 46.72 -36.72
C LYS A 7 4.66 45.88 -36.25
N TRP A 8 3.62 45.79 -37.07
CA TRP A 8 2.40 45.03 -36.76
C TRP A 8 2.65 43.52 -36.68
N LEU A 9 3.49 42.99 -37.56
CA LEU A 9 3.90 41.58 -37.57
C LEU A 9 4.64 41.19 -36.28
N LEU A 10 5.51 42.06 -35.76
CA LEU A 10 6.22 41.82 -34.52
C LEU A 10 5.26 41.76 -33.32
N THR A 11 4.30 42.69 -33.23
CA THR A 11 3.26 42.67 -32.18
C THR A 11 2.38 41.44 -32.23
N LEU A 12 2.00 40.97 -33.43
CA LEU A 12 1.22 39.75 -33.62
C LEU A 12 1.99 38.51 -33.17
N PHE A 13 3.28 38.44 -33.50
CA PHE A 13 4.15 37.35 -33.08
C PHE A 13 4.35 37.32 -31.56
N ILE A 14 4.54 38.49 -30.93
CA ILE A 14 4.67 38.60 -29.47
C ILE A 14 3.38 38.20 -28.78
N ALA A 15 2.21 38.65 -29.26
CA ALA A 15 0.92 38.29 -28.68
C ALA A 15 0.64 36.78 -28.81
N ALA A 16 0.93 36.18 -29.96
CA ALA A 16 0.80 34.74 -30.15
C ALA A 16 1.76 33.95 -29.26
N PHE A 17 3.00 34.41 -29.12
CA PHE A 17 4.00 33.79 -28.25
C PHE A 17 3.62 33.86 -26.77
N ILE A 18 3.10 35.00 -26.29
CA ILE A 18 2.58 35.15 -24.92
C ILE A 18 1.35 34.26 -24.71
N SER A 19 0.43 34.20 -25.67
CA SER A 19 -0.76 33.35 -25.60
C SER A 19 -0.38 31.86 -25.56
N LEU A 20 0.61 31.46 -26.35
CA LEU A 20 1.17 30.11 -26.32
C LEU A 20 1.85 29.80 -24.98
N LEU A 21 2.62 30.74 -24.41
CA LEU A 21 3.22 30.60 -23.09
C LEU A 21 2.17 30.48 -21.99
N LEU A 22 1.08 31.23 -22.05
CA LEU A 22 -0.04 31.13 -21.11
C LEU A 22 -0.81 29.82 -21.29
N PHE A 23 -0.98 29.33 -22.51
CA PHE A 23 -1.61 28.05 -22.82
C PHE A 23 -0.75 26.87 -22.33
N ILE A 24 0.55 26.92 -22.57
CA ILE A 24 1.54 25.98 -22.05
C ILE A 24 1.56 26.03 -20.52
N SER A 25 1.60 27.22 -19.93
CA SER A 25 1.54 27.42 -18.47
C SER A 25 0.22 26.93 -17.88
N SER A 26 -0.90 26.98 -18.61
CA SER A 26 -2.18 26.39 -18.20
C SER A 26 -2.14 24.85 -18.23
N MET A 27 -1.53 24.26 -19.28
CA MET A 27 -1.33 22.81 -19.40
C MET A 27 -0.39 22.26 -18.30
N TYR A 28 0.64 23.02 -17.93
CA TYR A 28 1.58 22.66 -16.86
C TYR A 28 1.17 23.20 -15.48
N GLY A 29 0.22 24.14 -15.43
CA GLY A 29 -0.25 24.86 -14.24
C GLY A 29 -1.10 24.02 -13.28
N PHE A 30 -1.44 22.79 -13.68
CA PHE A 30 -1.99 21.77 -12.79
C PHE A 30 -0.92 20.79 -12.28
N THR A 31 0.32 21.22 -12.10
CA THR A 31 1.33 20.41 -11.38
C THR A 31 2.27 21.22 -10.48
N SER A 32 1.80 22.33 -9.91
CA SER A 32 2.42 22.85 -8.69
C SER A 32 1.66 22.31 -7.49
N TYR A 33 1.94 21.04 -7.15
CA TYR A 33 1.66 20.51 -5.81
C TYR A 33 2.55 21.26 -4.84
N THR A 34 2.12 22.45 -4.46
CA THR A 34 2.60 23.09 -3.24
C THR A 34 2.13 22.20 -2.09
N HIS A 35 3.00 21.30 -1.65
CA HIS A 35 2.86 20.57 -0.41
C HIS A 35 3.01 21.58 0.73
N ASN A 36 2.00 22.42 0.96
CA ASN A 36 1.94 23.33 2.10
C ASN A 36 0.48 23.62 2.47
N LYS A 37 -0.09 22.71 3.27
CA LYS A 37 -0.86 23.06 4.46
C LYS A 37 -0.68 21.92 5.47
N PRO A 38 -0.14 22.18 6.67
CA PRO A 38 -0.19 21.19 7.73
C PRO A 38 -1.65 21.15 8.18
N TYR A 39 -2.46 20.30 7.54
CA TYR A 39 -3.66 19.81 8.20
C TYR A 39 -3.20 19.21 9.52
N ALA A 40 -3.80 19.68 10.62
CA ALA A 40 -3.34 19.52 12.00
C ALA A 40 -2.47 18.28 12.17
N ALA A 41 -1.20 18.48 12.56
CA ALA A 41 -0.27 17.39 12.78
C ALA A 41 -1.00 16.30 13.56
N VAL A 42 -1.26 15.17 12.90
CA VAL A 42 -1.87 14.04 13.58
C VAL A 42 -0.87 13.68 14.66
N HIS A 43 -1.25 13.86 15.91
CA HIS A 43 -0.36 13.56 17.01
C HIS A 43 -0.32 12.04 17.18
N ARG A 44 0.88 11.47 17.13
CA ARG A 44 1.15 10.03 17.19
C ARG A 44 2.11 9.74 18.33
N GLY A 45 2.14 8.49 18.79
CA GLY A 45 2.94 8.06 19.94
C GLY A 45 2.09 7.67 21.15
N PRO A 46 2.73 7.28 22.28
CA PRO A 46 2.11 6.52 23.38
C PRO A 46 0.88 7.19 24.00
N ASN A 47 0.89 8.53 24.06
CA ASN A 47 -0.16 9.33 24.69
C ASN A 47 -1.35 9.66 23.76
N TYR A 48 -1.34 9.14 22.53
CA TYR A 48 -2.38 9.37 21.54
C TYR A 48 -3.01 8.05 21.11
N PRO A 49 -4.24 8.04 20.56
CA PRO A 49 -4.85 6.81 20.05
C PRO A 49 -3.96 6.09 19.02
N PRO A 50 -4.08 4.76 18.89
CA PRO A 50 -3.39 3.98 17.88
C PRO A 50 -3.45 4.57 16.48
N SER A 51 -2.40 4.36 15.69
CA SER A 51 -2.44 4.51 14.23
C SER A 51 -2.09 3.20 13.53
N PHE A 52 -2.82 2.92 12.44
CA PHE A 52 -2.68 1.70 11.66
C PHE A 52 -2.13 2.00 10.26
N ALA A 53 -1.28 1.11 9.75
CA ALA A 53 -0.79 1.11 8.37
C ALA A 53 -1.46 -0.04 7.60
N TYR A 54 -2.46 0.29 6.79
CA TYR A 54 -3.23 -0.67 6.02
C TYR A 54 -2.63 -0.91 4.63
N TYR A 55 -2.17 -2.13 4.37
CA TYR A 55 -1.90 -2.60 3.01
C TYR A 55 -3.16 -3.29 2.46
N ILE A 56 -3.81 -2.69 1.46
CA ILE A 56 -5.03 -3.21 0.84
C ILE A 56 -4.71 -3.71 -0.56
N SER A 57 -4.83 -5.01 -0.77
CA SER A 57 -4.48 -5.69 -2.01
C SER A 57 -5.70 -6.19 -2.78
N GLY A 58 -5.64 -6.11 -4.11
CA GLY A 58 -6.66 -6.60 -5.02
C GLY A 58 -6.07 -7.18 -6.29
N SER A 59 -6.90 -7.90 -7.04
CA SER A 59 -6.56 -8.47 -8.33
C SER A 59 -7.31 -7.75 -9.47
N ARG A 60 -7.28 -8.31 -10.67
CA ARG A 60 -8.04 -7.80 -11.82
C ARG A 60 -9.53 -7.73 -11.49
N GLY A 61 -10.15 -6.58 -11.72
CA GLY A 61 -11.57 -6.33 -11.48
C GLY A 61 -11.90 -5.92 -10.04
N ASP A 62 -10.92 -5.83 -9.13
CA ASP A 62 -11.18 -5.52 -7.72
C ASP A 62 -11.11 -4.02 -7.40
N VAL A 63 -10.93 -3.13 -8.38
CA VAL A 63 -10.81 -1.67 -8.16
C VAL A 63 -11.92 -1.13 -7.26
N ASP A 64 -13.18 -1.42 -7.58
CA ASP A 64 -14.33 -0.92 -6.83
C ASP A 64 -14.42 -1.54 -5.43
N ARG A 65 -13.98 -2.79 -5.25
CA ARG A 65 -13.95 -3.47 -3.95
C ARG A 65 -12.86 -2.90 -3.05
N VAL A 66 -11.65 -2.71 -3.58
CA VAL A 66 -10.54 -2.07 -2.87
C VAL A 66 -10.92 -0.66 -2.46
N PHE A 67 -11.53 0.11 -3.37
CA PHE A 67 -11.98 1.46 -3.05
C PHE A 67 -13.08 1.47 -1.99
N ARG A 68 -14.09 0.59 -2.11
CA ARG A 68 -15.14 0.43 -1.09
C ARG A 68 -14.55 0.06 0.28
N LEU A 69 -13.59 -0.86 0.32
CA LEU A 69 -12.93 -1.27 1.55
C LEU A 69 -12.14 -0.12 2.17
N LEU A 70 -11.35 0.61 1.37
CA LEU A 70 -10.65 1.81 1.81
C LEU A 70 -11.60 2.78 2.52
N LEU A 71 -12.75 3.10 1.90
CA LEU A 71 -13.72 4.01 2.49
C LEU A 71 -14.27 3.49 3.82
N ALA A 72 -14.47 2.18 3.96
CA ALA A 72 -14.95 1.57 5.19
C ALA A 72 -13.92 1.59 6.33
N VAL A 73 -12.63 1.51 6.01
CA VAL A 73 -11.54 1.55 7.00
C VAL A 73 -10.85 2.90 7.11
N TYR A 74 -11.32 3.93 6.40
CA TYR A 74 -10.63 5.22 6.31
C TYR A 74 -10.72 5.99 7.63
N HIS A 75 -9.57 6.46 8.10
CA HIS A 75 -9.44 7.39 9.20
C HIS A 75 -8.23 8.30 8.98
N PRO A 76 -8.31 9.61 9.26
CA PRO A 76 -7.22 10.55 9.02
C PRO A 76 -5.89 10.22 9.73
N ARG A 77 -5.94 9.44 10.82
CA ARG A 77 -4.73 9.09 11.59
C ARG A 77 -3.89 7.99 10.96
N ASN A 78 -4.55 7.12 10.20
CA ASN A 78 -3.97 5.91 9.62
C ASN A 78 -3.29 6.21 8.29
N ARG A 79 -2.49 5.26 7.80
CA ARG A 79 -1.92 5.29 6.44
C ARG A 79 -2.40 4.11 5.64
N TYR A 80 -2.53 4.30 4.33
CA TYR A 80 -3.07 3.32 3.42
C TYR A 80 -2.19 3.17 2.19
N LEU A 81 -1.92 1.93 1.82
CA LEU A 81 -1.22 1.58 0.60
C LEU A 81 -2.09 0.61 -0.19
N LEU A 82 -2.61 1.08 -1.32
CA LEU A 82 -3.47 0.30 -2.19
C LEU A 82 -2.66 -0.36 -3.30
N HIS A 83 -2.97 -1.61 -3.60
CA HIS A 83 -2.25 -2.38 -4.59
C HIS A 83 -3.20 -3.21 -5.42
N ILE A 84 -3.13 -3.03 -6.73
CA ILE A 84 -3.67 -3.98 -7.70
C ILE A 84 -2.49 -4.81 -8.20
N GLY A 85 -2.56 -6.13 -8.15
CA GLY A 85 -1.46 -7.01 -8.58
C GLY A 85 -1.16 -6.91 -10.09
N THR A 86 -0.17 -7.68 -10.57
CA THR A 86 0.19 -7.75 -12.00
C THR A 86 -0.94 -8.21 -12.93
N GLU A 87 -2.00 -8.83 -12.40
CA GLU A 87 -3.15 -9.26 -13.20
C GLU A 87 -4.06 -8.10 -13.61
N GLY A 88 -4.08 -7.01 -12.84
CA GLY A 88 -4.86 -5.83 -13.21
C GLY A 88 -4.13 -4.96 -14.23
N SER A 89 -4.90 -4.23 -15.04
CA SER A 89 -4.34 -3.35 -16.07
C SER A 89 -3.79 -2.05 -15.47
N GLU A 90 -2.96 -1.34 -16.24
CA GLU A 90 -2.54 0.02 -15.88
C GLU A 90 -3.76 0.96 -15.74
N ASP A 91 -4.77 0.81 -16.59
CA ASP A 91 -6.01 1.59 -16.51
C ASP A 91 -6.75 1.39 -15.19
N GLU A 92 -6.75 0.17 -14.64
CA GLU A 92 -7.35 -0.11 -13.33
C GLU A 92 -6.60 0.62 -12.20
N ARG A 93 -5.26 0.67 -12.25
CA ARG A 93 -4.43 1.40 -11.28
C ARG A 93 -4.67 2.91 -11.38
N LEU A 94 -4.74 3.43 -12.61
CA LEU A 94 -5.02 4.84 -12.89
C LEU A 94 -6.42 5.21 -12.43
N ARG A 95 -7.42 4.36 -12.69
CA ARG A 95 -8.79 4.52 -12.21
C ARG A 95 -8.83 4.55 -10.69
N LEU A 96 -8.18 3.60 -10.00
CA LEU A 96 -8.11 3.58 -8.54
C LEU A 96 -7.47 4.86 -7.99
N SER A 97 -6.38 5.32 -8.60
CA SER A 97 -5.72 6.57 -8.23
C SER A 97 -6.63 7.78 -8.41
N GLY A 98 -7.43 7.81 -9.50
CA GLY A 98 -8.44 8.84 -9.75
C GLY A 98 -9.55 8.85 -8.70
N LEU A 99 -10.07 7.67 -8.34
CA LEU A 99 -11.09 7.51 -7.30
C LEU A 99 -10.59 8.03 -5.95
N VAL A 100 -9.39 7.65 -5.53
CA VAL A 100 -8.75 8.12 -4.29
C VAL A 100 -8.66 9.65 -4.26
N ARG A 101 -8.21 10.28 -5.36
CA ARG A 101 -8.06 11.74 -5.47
C ARG A 101 -9.40 12.49 -5.51
N SER A 102 -10.47 11.82 -5.93
CA SER A 102 -11.81 12.42 -5.99
C SER A 102 -12.39 12.71 -4.60
N VAL A 103 -11.97 11.95 -3.58
CA VAL A 103 -12.47 12.09 -2.21
C VAL A 103 -11.75 13.25 -1.51
N GLY A 104 -12.50 14.29 -1.14
CA GLY A 104 -11.96 15.52 -0.57
C GLY A 104 -11.13 15.32 0.70
N VAL A 105 -11.61 14.48 1.64
CA VAL A 105 -10.89 14.21 2.90
C VAL A 105 -9.59 13.45 2.66
N ILE A 106 -9.59 12.44 1.79
CA ILE A 106 -8.39 11.67 1.43
C ILE A 106 -7.35 12.59 0.79
N ARG A 107 -7.79 13.45 -0.13
CA ARG A 107 -6.93 14.45 -0.76
C ARG A 107 -6.38 15.47 0.24
N ALA A 108 -7.17 15.85 1.25
CA ALA A 108 -6.74 16.81 2.27
C ALA A 108 -5.65 16.22 3.18
N PHE A 109 -5.81 14.98 3.64
CA PHE A 109 -4.84 14.34 4.55
C PHE A 109 -3.66 13.69 3.83
N GLY A 110 -3.78 13.35 2.55
CA GLY A 110 -2.68 12.80 1.76
C GLY A 110 -2.12 11.48 2.32
N ASN A 111 -2.95 10.70 3.02
CA ASN A 111 -2.54 9.50 3.75
C ASN A 111 -2.86 8.18 3.02
N VAL A 112 -3.15 8.25 1.71
CA VAL A 112 -3.46 7.10 0.86
C VAL A 112 -2.60 7.14 -0.40
N ASP A 113 -1.83 6.09 -0.61
CA ASP A 113 -0.98 5.89 -1.79
C ASP A 113 -1.43 4.69 -2.61
N VAL A 114 -1.25 4.74 -3.93
CA VAL A 114 -1.49 3.61 -4.84
C VAL A 114 -0.16 3.14 -5.40
N ILE A 115 0.16 1.85 -5.26
CA ILE A 115 1.39 1.28 -5.79
C ILE A 115 1.36 1.33 -7.32
N GLY A 116 2.28 2.11 -7.91
CA GLY A 116 2.44 2.21 -9.36
C GLY A 116 3.04 0.94 -9.96
N LYS A 117 4.14 0.42 -9.39
CA LYS A 117 4.79 -0.81 -9.90
C LYS A 117 4.19 -2.05 -9.24
N PRO A 118 3.32 -2.83 -9.93
CA PRO A 118 2.71 -4.03 -9.36
C PRO A 118 3.70 -5.08 -8.89
N ASP A 119 3.21 -5.93 -8.00
CA ASP A 119 3.84 -7.20 -7.64
C ASP A 119 2.94 -8.34 -8.11
N ALA A 120 3.54 -9.46 -8.49
CA ALA A 120 2.78 -10.68 -8.69
C ALA A 120 2.36 -11.21 -7.32
N MET A 121 1.11 -11.64 -7.18
CA MET A 121 0.56 -12.14 -5.92
C MET A 121 -0.03 -13.53 -6.13
N THR A 122 0.82 -14.54 -6.25
CA THR A 122 0.36 -15.91 -6.45
C THR A 122 -0.28 -16.46 -5.18
N TYR A 123 -1.49 -17.03 -5.30
CA TYR A 123 -2.14 -17.68 -4.16
C TYR A 123 -1.29 -18.86 -3.68
N MET A 124 -1.05 -18.94 -2.36
CA MET A 124 -0.12 -19.88 -1.71
C MET A 124 1.35 -19.77 -2.15
N GLY A 125 1.71 -18.73 -2.90
CA GLY A 125 3.08 -18.47 -3.33
C GLY A 125 3.84 -17.54 -2.38
N ALA A 126 5.17 -17.62 -2.42
CA ALA A 126 6.06 -16.73 -1.67
C ALA A 126 5.97 -15.27 -2.13
N SER A 127 5.52 -15.02 -3.36
CA SER A 127 5.28 -13.69 -3.93
C SER A 127 4.24 -12.88 -3.16
N ASN A 128 3.23 -13.53 -2.56
CA ASN A 128 2.26 -12.84 -1.69
C ASN A 128 2.92 -12.29 -0.41
N VAL A 129 3.83 -13.08 0.19
CA VAL A 129 4.62 -12.64 1.34
C VAL A 129 5.59 -11.53 0.92
N ALA A 130 6.25 -11.67 -0.22
CA ALA A 130 7.15 -10.65 -0.75
C ALA A 130 6.43 -9.30 -0.99
N ALA A 131 5.20 -9.31 -1.53
CA ALA A 131 4.38 -8.12 -1.71
C ALA A 131 4.03 -7.45 -0.36
N SER A 132 3.65 -8.25 0.64
CA SER A 132 3.36 -7.76 2.00
C SER A 132 4.59 -7.14 2.67
N LEU A 133 5.76 -7.79 2.55
CA LEU A 133 7.03 -7.26 3.05
C LEU A 133 7.45 -5.98 2.33
N ARG A 134 7.24 -5.90 1.02
CA ARG A 134 7.47 -4.68 0.24
C ARG A 134 6.57 -3.54 0.73
N ALA A 135 5.30 -3.81 1.01
CA ALA A 135 4.38 -2.82 1.56
C ALA A 135 4.84 -2.31 2.94
N ALA A 136 5.22 -3.21 3.84
CA ALA A 136 5.78 -2.83 5.15
C ALA A 136 7.04 -1.96 5.00
N ALA A 137 7.96 -2.33 4.09
CA ALA A 137 9.16 -1.55 3.81
C ALA A 137 8.84 -0.14 3.26
N ILE A 138 7.81 -0.01 2.42
CA ILE A 138 7.33 1.30 1.94
C ILE A 138 6.82 2.13 3.12
N PHE A 139 5.99 1.57 3.99
CA PHE A 139 5.48 2.29 5.16
C PHE A 139 6.60 2.76 6.09
N LEU A 140 7.59 1.90 6.39
CA LEU A 140 8.75 2.28 7.19
C LEU A 140 9.55 3.43 6.57
N LYS A 141 9.62 3.50 5.23
CA LYS A 141 10.37 4.55 4.51
C LYS A 141 9.60 5.88 4.40
N VAL A 142 8.27 5.83 4.21
CA VAL A 142 7.42 7.01 3.97
C VAL A 142 6.91 7.63 5.27
N GLY A 143 7.03 6.91 6.38
CA GLY A 143 6.80 7.40 7.73
C GLY A 143 6.48 6.24 8.66
N GLY A 144 7.43 5.89 9.53
CA GLY A 144 7.32 4.81 10.52
C GLY A 144 6.51 5.18 11.76
N ASP A 145 5.68 6.22 11.69
CA ASP A 145 4.92 6.74 12.81
C ASP A 145 3.56 6.03 12.98
N TRP A 146 3.53 4.71 12.79
CA TRP A 146 2.35 3.87 12.93
C TRP A 146 2.63 2.72 13.89
N ASP A 147 1.59 2.29 14.59
CA ASP A 147 1.73 1.32 15.68
C ASP A 147 1.56 -0.12 15.17
N TRP A 148 0.60 -0.34 14.26
CA TRP A 148 0.32 -1.66 13.71
C TRP A 148 0.22 -1.67 12.19
N PHE A 149 0.92 -2.62 11.55
CA PHE A 149 0.76 -2.97 10.15
C PHE A 149 -0.41 -3.93 9.99
N VAL A 150 -1.27 -3.71 9.00
CA VAL A 150 -2.49 -4.50 8.76
C VAL A 150 -2.58 -4.87 7.29
N THR A 151 -2.64 -6.16 6.96
CA THR A 151 -2.83 -6.62 5.58
C THR A 151 -4.30 -6.96 5.31
N LEU A 152 -4.90 -6.39 4.26
CA LEU A 152 -6.24 -6.70 3.80
C LEU A 152 -6.24 -7.04 2.32
N SER A 153 -7.20 -7.85 1.92
CA SER A 153 -7.53 -8.18 0.54
C SER A 153 -8.88 -7.54 0.15
N ALA A 154 -9.16 -7.47 -1.14
CA ALA A 154 -10.44 -6.99 -1.67
C ALA A 154 -11.66 -7.83 -1.24
N ALA A 155 -11.44 -9.01 -0.65
CA ALA A 155 -12.49 -9.87 -0.10
C ALA A 155 -12.82 -9.57 1.37
N ASP A 156 -11.97 -8.81 2.07
CA ASP A 156 -12.14 -8.48 3.48
C ASP A 156 -13.11 -7.32 3.69
N TYR A 157 -13.73 -7.26 4.87
CA TYR A 157 -14.58 -6.13 5.27
C TYR A 157 -14.58 -5.95 6.80
N PRO A 158 -14.48 -4.71 7.32
CA PRO A 158 -14.45 -4.47 8.76
C PRO A 158 -15.80 -4.79 9.40
N LEU A 159 -15.75 -5.37 10.60
CA LEU A 159 -16.92 -5.59 11.47
C LEU A 159 -17.05 -4.53 12.58
N LEU A 160 -16.01 -3.72 12.75
CA LEU A 160 -15.92 -2.66 13.76
C LEU A 160 -15.61 -1.33 13.08
N THR A 161 -16.02 -0.23 13.70
CA THR A 161 -15.62 1.11 13.24
C THR A 161 -14.14 1.35 13.55
N GLN A 162 -13.52 2.33 12.89
CA GLN A 162 -12.14 2.70 13.16
C GLN A 162 -11.96 3.28 14.57
N ASP A 163 -12.96 3.98 15.09
CA ASP A 163 -12.93 4.54 16.45
C ASP A 163 -13.00 3.44 17.51
N ASP A 164 -13.88 2.45 17.34
CA ASP A 164 -13.98 1.31 18.24
C ASP A 164 -12.70 0.46 18.23
N LEU A 165 -12.12 0.27 17.03
CA LEU A 165 -10.84 -0.43 16.88
C LEU A 165 -9.72 0.32 17.60
N ALA A 166 -9.60 1.64 17.38
CA ALA A 166 -8.60 2.46 18.06
C ALA A 166 -8.81 2.47 19.58
N HIS A 167 -10.05 2.49 20.05
CA HIS A 167 -10.38 2.39 21.47
C HIS A 167 -9.93 1.05 22.06
N ALA A 168 -10.28 -0.08 21.43
CA ALA A 168 -9.85 -1.39 21.89
C ALA A 168 -8.32 -1.52 21.96
N PHE A 169 -7.63 -1.08 20.90
CA PHE A 169 -6.17 -1.13 20.80
C PHE A 169 -5.45 -0.13 21.71
N SER A 170 -6.13 0.89 22.23
CA SER A 170 -5.53 1.82 23.20
C SER A 170 -5.15 1.16 24.53
N SER A 171 -5.80 0.05 24.87
CA SER A 171 -5.54 -0.72 26.10
C SER A 171 -4.46 -1.81 25.92
N ILE A 172 -4.04 -2.04 24.68
CA ILE A 172 -3.12 -3.12 24.30
C ILE A 172 -1.71 -2.54 24.24
N SER A 173 -0.72 -3.31 24.72
CA SER A 173 0.68 -2.94 24.54
C SER A 173 0.99 -2.78 23.05
N ARG A 174 1.63 -1.66 22.69
CA ARG A 174 2.06 -1.41 21.32
C ARG A 174 3.08 -2.42 20.82
N ASP A 175 3.74 -3.18 21.70
CA ASP A 175 4.69 -4.25 21.33
C ASP A 175 4.02 -5.60 21.00
N ALA A 176 2.69 -5.68 21.13
CA ALA A 176 1.95 -6.92 20.90
C ALA A 176 1.66 -7.15 19.41
N ASN A 177 1.85 -8.40 18.99
CA ASN A 177 1.54 -8.90 17.64
C ASN A 177 0.36 -9.86 17.68
N PHE A 178 -0.53 -9.79 16.68
CA PHE A 178 -1.71 -10.65 16.58
C PHE A 178 -1.59 -11.52 15.34
N ILE A 179 -1.17 -12.77 15.56
CA ILE A 179 -0.96 -13.76 14.51
C ILE A 179 -1.54 -15.09 14.98
N ASP A 180 -2.50 -15.64 14.24
CA ASP A 180 -3.00 -16.99 14.46
C ASP A 180 -1.88 -18.00 14.20
N HIS A 181 -1.57 -18.84 15.19
CA HIS A 181 -0.50 -19.82 15.06
C HIS A 181 -0.76 -21.06 15.92
N THR A 182 -0.28 -22.21 15.45
CA THR A 182 -0.20 -23.46 16.19
C THR A 182 1.09 -24.19 15.83
N SER A 183 1.67 -24.89 16.81
CA SER A 183 2.78 -25.81 16.59
C SER A 183 2.33 -27.25 16.30
N GLU A 184 1.02 -27.50 16.28
CA GLU A 184 0.45 -28.81 15.92
C GLU A 184 0.38 -28.92 14.39
N LEU A 185 1.46 -29.44 13.81
CA LEU A 185 1.62 -29.50 12.36
C LEU A 185 0.75 -30.60 11.74
N GLY A 186 0.75 -31.79 12.33
CA GLY A 186 0.05 -32.97 11.79
C GLY A 186 0.36 -33.17 10.30
N TRP A 187 -0.68 -33.37 9.48
CA TRP A 187 -0.55 -33.54 8.03
C TRP A 187 0.10 -32.35 7.30
N LYS A 188 0.14 -31.15 7.91
CA LYS A 188 0.72 -29.95 7.30
C LYS A 188 2.24 -30.05 7.18
N GLU A 189 2.90 -30.85 8.00
CA GLU A 189 4.36 -31.04 7.90
C GLU A 189 4.74 -31.57 6.52
N ASP A 190 4.13 -32.69 6.11
CA ASP A 190 4.43 -33.33 4.83
C ASP A 190 3.89 -32.56 3.62
N GLN A 191 2.82 -31.78 3.80
CA GLN A 191 2.15 -31.08 2.69
C GLN A 191 2.54 -29.61 2.52
N ARG A 192 3.09 -28.94 3.55
CA ARG A 192 3.37 -27.50 3.52
C ARG A 192 4.80 -27.14 3.91
N ILE A 193 5.50 -27.97 4.68
CA ILE A 193 6.84 -27.63 5.20
C ILE A 193 7.95 -28.32 4.40
N ARG A 194 7.83 -29.64 4.23
CA ARG A 194 8.81 -30.47 3.51
C ARG A 194 8.81 -30.29 1.99
N PRO A 195 7.69 -30.00 1.31
CA PRO A 195 7.73 -29.76 -0.13
C PRO A 195 8.52 -28.50 -0.49
N ILE A 196 9.30 -28.56 -1.57
CA ILE A 196 9.93 -27.39 -2.18
C ILE A 196 8.93 -26.80 -3.18
N VAL A 197 8.52 -25.55 -2.93
CA VAL A 197 7.56 -24.83 -3.78
C VAL A 197 8.32 -23.81 -4.61
N VAL A 198 8.09 -23.83 -5.92
CA VAL A 198 8.58 -22.82 -6.84
C VAL A 198 7.44 -21.86 -7.15
N ASP A 199 7.67 -20.58 -6.90
CA ASP A 199 6.73 -19.50 -7.22
C ASP A 199 7.26 -18.67 -8.39
N PRO A 200 6.70 -18.85 -9.59
CA PRO A 200 7.05 -18.04 -10.76
C PRO A 200 6.82 -16.54 -10.59
N GLY A 201 5.93 -16.13 -9.67
CA GLY A 201 5.67 -14.73 -9.37
C GLY A 201 6.92 -13.97 -8.92
N LEU A 202 7.92 -14.66 -8.36
CA LEU A 202 9.16 -14.03 -7.91
C LEU A 202 10.15 -13.70 -9.05
N TYR A 203 10.19 -14.49 -10.14
CA TYR A 203 11.20 -14.33 -11.20
C TYR A 203 10.63 -14.05 -12.60
N LEU A 204 9.37 -14.43 -12.87
CA LEU A 204 8.68 -14.10 -14.13
C LEU A 204 7.77 -12.87 -14.02
N ALA A 205 7.58 -12.33 -12.81
CA ALA A 205 6.69 -11.20 -12.53
C ALA A 205 5.27 -11.37 -13.13
N ARG A 206 4.80 -12.62 -13.22
CA ARG A 206 3.47 -12.99 -13.68
C ARG A 206 2.85 -13.93 -12.66
N ARG A 207 1.57 -13.73 -12.38
CA ARG A 207 0.79 -14.67 -11.57
C ARG A 207 0.53 -15.92 -12.40
N THR A 208 1.24 -16.99 -12.07
CA THR A 208 1.01 -18.32 -12.63
C THR A 208 0.92 -19.33 -11.49
N GLN A 209 0.40 -20.52 -11.77
CA GLN A 209 0.23 -21.54 -10.75
C GLN A 209 1.59 -21.92 -10.13
N ILE A 210 1.66 -21.96 -8.80
CA ILE A 210 2.82 -22.53 -8.10
C ILE A 210 2.95 -24.00 -8.45
N PHE A 211 4.19 -24.49 -8.51
CA PHE A 211 4.44 -25.92 -8.66
C PHE A 211 5.39 -26.42 -7.58
N ARG A 212 5.28 -27.72 -7.30
CA ARG A 212 6.09 -28.41 -6.30
C ARG A 212 7.18 -29.20 -7.02
N ALA A 213 8.41 -29.10 -6.53
CA ALA A 213 9.48 -29.97 -7.01
C ALA A 213 9.20 -31.42 -6.58
N THR A 214 9.76 -32.37 -7.34
CA THR A 214 9.69 -33.80 -7.02
C THR A 214 10.39 -34.10 -5.69
N GLU A 215 11.53 -33.45 -5.45
CA GLU A 215 12.31 -33.60 -4.24
C GLU A 215 11.73 -32.81 -3.06
N LYS A 216 11.88 -33.36 -1.86
CA LYS A 216 11.49 -32.72 -0.60
C LYS A 216 12.74 -32.34 0.21
N ARG A 217 12.62 -31.31 1.03
CA ARG A 217 13.65 -30.93 2.00
C ARG A 217 13.39 -31.56 3.38
N PRO A 218 14.45 -31.78 4.19
CA PRO A 218 14.28 -32.17 5.59
C PRO A 218 13.60 -31.05 6.41
N MET A 219 13.05 -31.42 7.56
CA MET A 219 12.44 -30.48 8.49
C MET A 219 13.54 -29.56 9.09
N PRO A 220 13.36 -28.23 9.11
CA PRO A 220 14.34 -27.30 9.68
C PRO A 220 14.53 -27.52 11.19
N ASN A 221 15.74 -27.86 11.63
CA ASN A 221 16.03 -28.14 13.04
C ASN A 221 16.53 -26.93 13.85
N ALA A 222 16.81 -25.80 13.20
CA ALA A 222 17.33 -24.59 13.85
C ALA A 222 16.25 -23.76 14.57
N PHE A 223 14.98 -23.99 14.27
CA PHE A 223 13.86 -23.24 14.84
C PHE A 223 12.59 -24.08 14.88
N LYS A 224 11.67 -23.72 15.78
CA LYS A 224 10.35 -24.35 15.85
C LYS A 224 9.45 -23.78 14.76
N VAL A 225 8.81 -24.66 13.99
CA VAL A 225 7.88 -24.24 12.94
C VAL A 225 6.47 -24.12 13.50
N PHE A 226 5.81 -23.02 13.14
CA PHE A 226 4.41 -22.78 13.42
C PHE A 226 3.62 -22.63 12.12
N THR A 227 2.33 -22.91 12.17
CA THR A 227 1.39 -22.75 11.05
C THR A 227 0.15 -22.02 11.52
N GLY A 228 -0.47 -21.23 10.66
CA GLY A 228 -1.63 -20.41 11.00
C GLY A 228 -2.56 -20.21 9.82
N LYS A 229 -3.67 -19.51 10.06
CA LYS A 229 -4.58 -19.03 9.02
C LYS A 229 -4.09 -17.70 8.46
N VAL A 230 -3.99 -17.65 7.13
CA VAL A 230 -3.73 -16.39 6.38
C VAL A 230 -5.02 -15.56 6.22
N SER A 231 -6.17 -16.08 6.67
CA SER A 231 -7.47 -15.40 6.62
C SER A 231 -7.56 -14.20 7.56
N PHE A 232 -6.62 -14.05 8.48
CA PHE A 232 -6.59 -12.92 9.41
C PHE A 232 -5.62 -11.86 8.88
N PRO A 233 -6.00 -10.57 8.95
CA PRO A 233 -5.06 -9.50 8.70
C PRO A 233 -3.85 -9.69 9.61
N LEU A 234 -2.66 -9.70 9.01
CA LEU A 234 -1.42 -9.77 9.75
C LEU A 234 -1.30 -8.47 10.53
N LEU A 235 -1.39 -8.53 11.86
CA LEU A 235 -1.26 -7.38 12.73
C LEU A 235 0.10 -7.40 13.42
N ILE A 236 1.05 -6.67 12.85
CA ILE A 236 2.42 -6.60 13.38
C ILE A 236 2.65 -5.22 13.96
N SER A 237 3.08 -5.19 15.23
CA SER A 237 3.64 -4.04 15.90
C SER A 237 4.99 -3.64 15.30
N VAL A 238 5.22 -2.34 15.11
CA VAL A 238 6.58 -1.82 15.00
C VAL A 238 7.05 -1.48 16.40
N GLY A 239 7.84 -2.39 16.98
CA GLY A 239 8.49 -2.12 18.26
C GLY A 239 9.44 -0.92 18.14
N ASP A 240 9.47 -0.10 19.18
CA ASP A 240 10.48 0.94 19.32
C ASP A 240 11.84 0.26 19.52
N SER A 241 12.70 0.30 18.50
CA SER A 241 14.11 -0.03 18.70
C SER A 241 14.77 1.12 19.47
N GLU A 242 14.69 1.11 20.79
CA GLU A 242 15.67 1.83 21.60
C GLU A 242 17.04 1.16 21.40
N PRO A 243 18.07 1.90 20.96
CA PRO A 243 19.42 1.36 20.98
C PRO A 243 19.80 1.15 22.45
N SER A 244 19.94 -0.11 22.87
CA SER A 244 20.57 -0.46 24.14
C SER A 244 22.02 0.01 24.08
N ILE A 245 22.29 1.22 24.58
CA ILE A 245 23.65 1.65 24.89
C ILE A 245 23.99 0.95 26.22
N SER A 246 24.62 -0.22 26.11
CA SER A 246 25.40 -0.84 27.19
C SER A 246 26.87 -0.59 26.96
#